data_AF-G3TDT6-F1
#
_entry.id   AF-G3TDT6-F1
#
_cell.length_a   1.000
_cell.length_b   1.000
_cell.length_c   1.000
_cell.angle_alpha   90.00
_cell.angle_beta   90.00
_cell.angle_gamma   90.00
#
_symmetry.space_group_name_H-M   'P 1'
#
loop_
_entity.id
_entity.type
_entity.pdbx_description
1 polymer ?
#
loop_
_entity_poly.entity_id
_entity_poly.type
_entity_poly.pdbx_seq_one_letter_code
_entity_poly.pdbx_strand_id
1 'polypeptide(L)'
;KKSDLSYSVAGHENHGRKEEPGPVYEPENASLQDSYMDVAFLIDASHRVGRDEFKEVKDFIISVLDYFHIAPDPLTSILGDRVAVLSYSPLGYMPNTEECPVYLEFDLVTYNSTYQMKHHLQDSAQQLDGDVFIGHALQWTIDNVFVRTPNLRKNKVIFIISAGETNPLDKEVLMNVSLRAKCQGYSIFVFSFGPIHNDKELEELASHPLDHHLVQLGRTHKPDYHYIIKFIKPFVHSIRCAINKYPPAELRPKCVNITSPNPDNVGTENTVFLLPEVYEIESENSERFGESDSQEHHFLVLGSNHSDGSRTTIDLIQKLYMLFATGELMMNDNEEAHSEEITASENHKQRRNKGN
;
A
#
# COMPACT_ATOMS: atom_id res chain seq x y z
N LYS A 1 -53.63 -30.74 -38.60
CA LYS A 1 -54.80 -30.14 -37.91
C LYS A 1 -54.26 -29.25 -36.80
N LYS A 2 -54.23 -27.93 -37.03
CA LYS A 2 -53.96 -26.92 -35.99
C LYS A 2 -55.14 -26.91 -35.02
N SER A 3 -54.87 -26.72 -33.73
CA SER A 3 -55.87 -26.28 -32.76
C SER A 3 -55.21 -25.28 -31.83
N ASP A 4 -55.57 -24.02 -32.06
CA ASP A 4 -55.34 -22.87 -31.19
C ASP A 4 -56.02 -23.08 -29.83
N LEU A 5 -55.43 -22.54 -28.76
CA LEU A 5 -56.21 -22.13 -27.61
C LEU A 5 -55.73 -20.76 -27.13
N SER A 6 -56.57 -19.78 -27.41
CA SER A 6 -56.58 -18.39 -26.96
C SER A 6 -56.72 -18.28 -25.44
N TYR A 7 -56.04 -17.31 -24.84
CA TYR A 7 -56.47 -16.71 -23.58
C TYR A 7 -56.65 -15.20 -23.75
N SER A 8 -57.86 -14.73 -23.41
CA SER A 8 -58.30 -13.34 -23.48
C SER A 8 -57.69 -12.47 -22.38
N VAL A 9 -57.54 -11.20 -22.72
CA VAL A 9 -57.15 -10.08 -21.86
C VAL A 9 -58.39 -9.52 -21.13
N ALA A 10 -58.24 -9.27 -19.83
CA ALA A 10 -58.93 -8.23 -19.06
C ALA A 10 -57.90 -7.81 -17.99
N GLY A 11 -57.49 -6.55 -17.82
CA GLY A 11 -58.27 -5.32 -17.78
C GLY A 11 -58.10 -4.76 -16.36
N HIS A 12 -57.10 -3.90 -16.20
CA HIS A 12 -56.67 -3.08 -15.06
C HIS A 12 -57.59 -2.93 -13.83
N GLU A 13 -56.96 -2.96 -12.64
CA GLU A 13 -57.20 -1.93 -11.61
C GLU A 13 -55.90 -1.67 -10.81
N ASN A 14 -55.44 -0.41 -10.86
CA ASN A 14 -54.22 0.08 -10.23
C ASN A 14 -54.47 0.41 -8.76
N HIS A 15 -53.70 -0.20 -7.84
CA HIS A 15 -53.51 0.32 -6.50
C HIS A 15 -52.02 0.59 -6.27
N GLY A 16 -51.68 1.89 -6.24
CA GLY A 16 -50.34 2.38 -5.99
C GLY A 16 -49.89 2.02 -4.58
N ARG A 17 -48.90 1.12 -4.52
CA ARG A 17 -48.11 0.89 -3.31
C ARG A 17 -47.00 1.94 -3.32
N LYS A 18 -47.04 2.88 -2.39
CA LYS A 18 -45.91 3.75 -2.09
C LYS A 18 -44.75 2.84 -1.67
N GLU A 19 -43.67 2.86 -2.44
CA GLU A 19 -42.39 2.33 -2.00
C GLU A 19 -41.92 3.22 -0.84
N GLU A 20 -41.88 2.66 0.36
CA GLU A 20 -41.13 3.30 1.45
C GLU A 20 -39.64 3.28 1.06
N PRO A 21 -38.93 4.41 1.18
CA PRO A 21 -37.49 4.40 1.01
C PRO A 21 -36.91 3.50 2.11
N GLY A 22 -36.20 2.45 1.70
CA GLY A 22 -35.41 1.65 2.63
C GLY A 22 -34.47 2.55 3.43
N PRO A 23 -34.06 2.13 4.64
CA PRO A 23 -33.24 2.97 5.51
C PRO A 23 -31.96 3.32 4.75
N VAL A 24 -31.82 4.61 4.44
CA VAL A 24 -30.56 5.21 4.04
C VAL A 24 -29.62 4.95 5.21
N TYR A 25 -28.68 4.02 5.03
CA TYR A 25 -27.52 3.92 5.90
C TYR A 25 -26.72 5.21 5.71
N GLU A 26 -27.07 6.25 6.46
CA GLU A 26 -26.16 7.34 6.75
C GLU A 26 -24.94 6.70 7.42
N PRO A 27 -23.74 6.74 6.81
CA PRO A 27 -22.56 6.34 7.53
C PRO A 27 -22.47 7.26 8.75
N GLU A 28 -22.44 6.68 9.96
CA GLU A 28 -22.09 7.40 11.18
C GLU A 28 -20.93 8.33 10.85
N ASN A 29 -21.08 9.63 11.15
CA ASN A 29 -20.14 10.71 10.89
C ASN A 29 -18.72 10.36 11.41
N ALA A 30 -17.98 9.54 10.67
CA ALA A 30 -16.56 9.38 10.84
C ALA A 30 -15.96 10.69 10.37
N SER A 31 -15.18 11.33 11.24
CA SER A 31 -14.43 12.50 10.81
C SER A 31 -13.58 12.11 9.59
N LEU A 32 -13.38 13.00 8.62
CA LEU A 32 -12.52 12.71 7.46
C LEU A 32 -11.13 12.20 7.89
N GLN A 33 -10.67 12.64 9.08
CA GLN A 33 -9.45 12.19 9.73
C GLN A 33 -9.44 10.69 10.09
N ASP A 34 -10.58 10.13 10.50
CA ASP A 34 -10.72 8.72 10.89
C ASP A 34 -10.59 7.76 9.69
N SER A 35 -10.61 8.27 8.46
CA SER A 35 -10.45 7.45 7.25
C SER A 35 -8.99 7.22 6.87
N TYR A 36 -8.07 8.10 7.29
CA TYR A 36 -6.65 7.98 6.93
C TYR A 36 -5.93 6.91 7.75
N MET A 37 -4.83 6.40 7.20
CA MET A 37 -4.09 5.29 7.79
C MET A 37 -2.57 5.50 7.80
N ASP A 38 -1.95 4.89 8.81
CA ASP A 38 -0.50 4.65 8.85
C ASP A 38 -0.24 3.23 8.36
N VAL A 39 0.59 3.12 7.34
CA VAL A 39 0.83 1.87 6.62
C VAL A 39 2.32 1.52 6.68
N ALA A 40 2.65 0.29 7.04
CA ALA A 40 4.00 -0.24 6.90
C ALA A 40 3.98 -1.43 5.93
N PHE A 41 4.90 -1.45 4.98
CA PHE A 41 5.21 -2.63 4.16
C PHE A 41 6.46 -3.29 4.70
N LEU A 42 6.36 -4.58 5.06
CA LEU A 42 7.50 -5.44 5.38
C LEU A 42 7.73 -6.37 4.19
N ILE A 43 8.86 -6.20 3.52
CA ILE A 43 9.25 -6.93 2.33
C ILE A 43 10.25 -8.02 2.69
N ASP A 44 9.97 -9.26 2.30
CA ASP A 44 10.95 -10.35 2.34
C ASP A 44 12.11 -10.03 1.38
N ALA A 45 13.28 -9.74 1.94
CA ALA A 45 14.51 -9.55 1.18
C ALA A 45 15.52 -10.68 1.47
N SER A 46 15.05 -11.84 1.94
CA SER A 46 15.90 -12.99 2.25
C SER A 46 16.47 -13.66 1.01
N HIS A 47 17.47 -14.53 1.21
CA HIS A 47 18.06 -15.36 0.16
C HIS A 47 17.09 -16.36 -0.49
N ARG A 48 15.88 -16.54 0.07
CA ARG A 48 14.85 -17.44 -0.48
C ARG A 48 14.10 -16.82 -1.65
N VAL A 49 14.09 -15.49 -1.73
CA VAL A 49 13.48 -14.76 -2.84
C VAL A 49 14.45 -14.75 -4.01
N GLY A 50 14.03 -15.15 -5.21
CA GLY A 50 14.85 -14.97 -6.39
C GLY A 50 15.01 -13.48 -6.72
N ARG A 51 16.14 -13.05 -7.29
CA ARG A 51 16.34 -11.63 -7.66
C ARG A 51 15.24 -11.07 -8.57
N ASP A 52 14.75 -11.88 -9.51
CA ASP A 52 13.64 -11.49 -10.38
C ASP A 52 12.32 -11.39 -9.60
N GLU A 53 12.06 -12.32 -8.67
CA GLU A 53 10.88 -12.29 -7.79
C GLU A 53 10.92 -11.07 -6.87
N PHE A 54 12.09 -10.72 -6.33
CA PHE A 54 12.28 -9.52 -5.51
C PHE A 54 11.94 -8.26 -6.32
N LYS A 55 12.40 -8.19 -7.58
CA LYS A 55 12.03 -7.09 -8.48
C LYS A 55 10.53 -7.03 -8.74
N GLU A 56 9.87 -8.17 -8.97
CA GLU A 56 8.41 -8.24 -9.13
C GLU A 56 7.67 -7.78 -7.87
N VAL A 57 8.16 -8.13 -6.68
CA VAL A 57 7.62 -7.62 -5.41
C VAL A 57 7.79 -6.10 -5.31
N LYS A 58 8.93 -5.53 -5.68
CA LYS A 58 9.10 -4.07 -5.71
C LYS A 58 8.10 -3.39 -6.64
N ASP A 59 7.96 -3.90 -7.86
CA ASP A 59 7.01 -3.37 -8.85
C ASP A 59 5.55 -3.47 -8.37
N PHE A 60 5.22 -4.56 -7.64
CA PHE A 60 3.95 -4.74 -6.97
C PHE A 60 3.70 -3.65 -5.91
N ILE A 61 4.66 -3.41 -5.00
CA ILE A 61 4.53 -2.36 -3.96
C ILE A 61 4.40 -0.97 -4.60
N ILE A 62 5.24 -0.66 -5.59
CA ILE A 62 5.17 0.58 -6.37
C ILE A 62 3.76 0.80 -6.93
N SER A 63 3.14 -0.25 -7.50
CA SER A 63 1.78 -0.16 -8.04
C SER A 63 0.73 0.05 -6.96
N VAL A 64 0.90 -0.59 -5.79
CA VAL A 64 -0.02 -0.47 -4.65
C VAL A 64 0.03 0.92 -4.01
N LEU A 65 1.16 1.63 -4.09
CA LEU A 65 1.29 2.99 -3.55
C LEU A 65 0.27 3.98 -4.14
N ASP A 66 -0.25 3.72 -5.35
CA ASP A 66 -1.27 4.56 -6.00
C ASP A 66 -2.64 4.53 -5.31
N TYR A 67 -2.86 3.62 -4.35
CA TYR A 67 -4.11 3.55 -3.60
C TYR A 67 -4.14 4.40 -2.34
N PHE A 68 -3.02 5.02 -1.97
CA PHE A 68 -2.89 5.87 -0.79
C PHE A 68 -2.87 7.35 -1.15
N HIS A 69 -3.54 8.16 -0.35
CA HIS A 69 -3.57 9.61 -0.50
C HIS A 69 -2.51 10.23 0.40
N ILE A 70 -1.25 10.27 -0.03
CA ILE A 70 -0.12 10.64 0.84
C ILE A 70 -0.29 12.03 1.47
N ALA A 71 0.03 12.13 2.76
CA ALA A 71 -0.04 13.36 3.51
C ALA A 71 0.94 14.43 2.96
N PRO A 72 0.48 15.69 2.76
CA PRO A 72 1.33 16.76 2.21
C PRO A 72 2.46 17.19 3.16
N ASP A 73 2.22 17.08 4.47
CA ASP A 73 3.24 17.20 5.52
C ASP A 73 3.06 16.02 6.50
N PRO A 74 3.79 14.90 6.31
CA PRO A 74 3.66 13.70 7.14
C PRO A 74 3.91 13.91 8.64
N LEU A 75 4.63 14.97 9.03
CA LEU A 75 4.95 15.23 10.44
C LEU A 75 3.79 15.93 11.16
N THR A 76 3.11 16.86 10.48
CA THR A 76 2.12 17.75 11.12
C THR A 76 0.69 17.56 10.60
N SER A 77 0.51 17.04 9.39
CA SER A 77 -0.80 16.91 8.76
C SER A 77 -1.63 15.82 9.41
N ILE A 78 -2.85 16.19 9.81
CA ILE A 78 -3.89 15.24 10.23
C ILE A 78 -4.60 14.58 9.04
N LEU A 79 -4.37 15.08 7.82
CA LEU A 79 -4.97 14.60 6.58
C LEU A 79 -3.95 13.82 5.74
N GLY A 80 -4.47 12.88 4.94
CA GLY A 80 -3.68 11.99 4.08
C GLY A 80 -3.18 10.76 4.82
N ASP A 81 -2.72 9.76 4.08
CA ASP A 81 -2.10 8.53 4.54
C ASP A 81 -0.58 8.71 4.72
N ARG A 82 0.06 7.88 5.55
CA ARG A 82 1.54 7.80 5.67
C ARG A 82 1.94 6.37 5.37
N VAL A 83 3.06 6.21 4.67
CA VAL A 83 3.57 4.91 4.27
C VAL A 83 5.05 4.81 4.66
N ALA A 84 5.39 3.73 5.36
CA ALA A 84 6.75 3.28 5.59
C ALA A 84 7.00 1.99 4.79
N VAL A 85 8.23 1.79 4.37
CA VAL A 85 8.67 0.55 3.74
C VAL A 85 9.93 0.06 4.45
N LEU A 86 9.93 -1.23 4.77
CA LEU A 86 11.01 -1.92 5.43
C LEU A 86 11.31 -3.22 4.68
N SER A 87 12.58 -3.52 4.51
CA SER A 87 13.07 -4.79 3.99
C SER A 87 13.57 -5.61 5.17
N TYR A 88 13.05 -6.82 5.40
CA TYR A 88 13.57 -7.71 6.44
C TYR A 88 14.51 -8.76 5.86
N SER A 89 15.25 -9.44 6.75
CA SER A 89 16.36 -10.36 6.41
C SER A 89 17.68 -9.70 6.03
N PRO A 90 18.20 -8.73 6.81
CA PRO A 90 19.59 -8.29 6.69
C PRO A 90 20.56 -9.46 6.84
N LEU A 91 21.62 -9.44 6.02
CA LEU A 91 22.66 -10.46 6.03
C LEU A 91 23.30 -10.56 7.41
N GLY A 92 23.36 -11.77 7.97
CA GLY A 92 24.01 -12.03 9.26
C GLY A 92 23.11 -11.88 10.49
N TYR A 93 21.92 -11.30 10.35
CA TYR A 93 21.04 -11.07 11.49
C TYR A 93 20.70 -12.35 12.24
N MET A 94 20.92 -12.31 13.55
CA MET A 94 20.52 -13.34 14.52
C MET A 94 19.82 -12.71 15.72
N PRO A 95 18.79 -13.36 16.30
CA PRO A 95 18.18 -12.91 17.55
C PRO A 95 19.21 -12.75 18.68
N ASN A 96 18.97 -11.79 19.57
CA ASN A 96 19.85 -11.45 20.72
C ASN A 96 21.23 -10.88 20.35
N THR A 97 21.37 -10.34 19.14
CA THR A 97 22.52 -9.54 18.73
C THR A 97 22.14 -8.05 18.69
N GLU A 98 23.13 -7.18 18.54
CA GLU A 98 22.91 -5.73 18.36
C GLU A 98 22.46 -5.36 16.93
N GLU A 99 22.40 -6.35 16.02
CA GLU A 99 22.01 -6.15 14.64
C GLU A 99 20.50 -5.92 14.52
N CYS A 100 20.09 -5.08 13.58
CA CYS A 100 18.67 -4.83 13.33
C CYS A 100 18.06 -5.95 12.48
N PRO A 101 16.82 -6.42 12.78
CA PRO A 101 16.13 -7.43 11.96
C PRO A 101 15.64 -6.91 10.61
N VAL A 102 15.74 -5.60 10.38
CA VAL A 102 15.22 -4.90 9.21
C VAL A 102 16.19 -3.83 8.73
N TYR A 103 16.10 -3.54 7.43
CA TYR A 103 16.59 -2.33 6.80
C TYR A 103 15.40 -1.40 6.54
N LEU A 104 15.47 -0.16 7.04
CA LEU A 104 14.42 0.84 6.84
C LEU A 104 14.65 1.54 5.51
N GLU A 105 13.80 1.27 4.51
CA GLU A 105 13.86 1.97 3.22
C GLU A 105 13.46 3.43 3.41
N PHE A 106 12.32 3.65 4.08
CA PHE A 106 11.87 4.97 4.53
C PHE A 106 10.77 4.85 5.58
N ASP A 107 10.69 5.85 6.46
CA ASP A 107 9.74 5.92 7.58
C ASP A 107 8.41 6.60 7.16
N LEU A 108 7.39 6.51 8.02
CA LEU A 108 6.07 7.11 7.86
C LEU A 108 6.13 8.63 7.60
N VAL A 109 7.17 9.29 8.10
CA VAL A 109 7.34 10.75 8.02
C VAL A 109 8.37 11.20 6.98
N THR A 110 8.99 10.27 6.23
CA THR A 110 10.09 10.58 5.31
C THR A 110 9.63 11.27 4.02
N TYR A 111 8.61 10.73 3.35
CA TYR A 111 8.15 11.22 2.05
C TYR A 111 6.72 11.75 2.11
N ASN A 112 6.48 12.85 1.38
CA ASN A 112 5.17 13.49 1.28
C ASN A 112 4.50 13.32 -0.09
N SER A 113 5.11 12.54 -0.98
CA SER A 113 4.56 12.26 -2.30
C SER A 113 4.81 10.82 -2.74
N THR A 114 3.81 10.24 -3.43
CA THR A 114 3.92 8.91 -4.04
C THR A 114 5.08 8.84 -5.03
N TYR A 115 5.38 9.94 -5.74
CA TYR A 115 6.49 10.00 -6.69
C TYR A 115 7.84 9.71 -6.02
N GLN A 116 8.15 10.38 -4.89
CA GLN A 116 9.41 10.15 -4.17
C GLN A 116 9.51 8.71 -3.64
N MET A 117 8.41 8.19 -3.08
CA MET A 117 8.36 6.81 -2.60
C MET A 117 8.65 5.81 -3.72
N LYS A 118 8.01 5.98 -4.88
CA LYS A 118 8.22 5.10 -6.04
C LYS A 118 9.66 5.17 -6.55
N HIS A 119 10.22 6.37 -6.66
CA HIS A 119 11.58 6.58 -7.12
C HIS A 119 12.60 5.90 -6.19
N HIS A 120 12.45 6.05 -4.86
CA HIS A 120 13.31 5.35 -3.89
C HIS A 120 13.26 3.83 -4.05
N LEU A 121 12.07 3.24 -4.17
CA LEU A 121 11.92 1.78 -4.32
C LEU A 121 12.52 1.26 -5.64
N GLN A 122 12.47 2.06 -6.70
CA GLN A 122 13.06 1.69 -7.99
C GLN A 122 14.58 1.62 -7.88
N ASP A 123 15.20 2.63 -7.28
CA ASP A 123 16.64 2.87 -7.39
C ASP A 123 17.45 2.35 -6.20
N SER A 124 16.90 2.37 -4.99
CA SER A 124 17.66 2.14 -3.76
C SER A 124 17.34 0.82 -3.08
N ALA A 125 16.11 0.33 -3.17
CA ALA A 125 15.71 -0.90 -2.49
C ALA A 125 16.39 -2.14 -3.10
N GLN A 126 17.16 -2.86 -2.27
CA GLN A 126 17.98 -4.01 -2.64
C GLN A 126 17.64 -5.24 -1.80
N GLN A 127 17.90 -6.41 -2.37
CA GLN A 127 17.79 -7.67 -1.65
C GLN A 127 18.89 -7.76 -0.60
N LEU A 128 18.56 -8.31 0.58
CA LEU A 128 19.45 -8.32 1.74
C LEU A 128 20.12 -9.69 1.99
N ASP A 129 19.60 -10.76 1.37
CA ASP A 129 20.16 -12.12 1.35
C ASP A 129 20.36 -12.80 2.72
N GLY A 130 19.74 -12.29 3.78
CA GLY A 130 19.79 -12.87 5.14
C GLY A 130 18.77 -13.97 5.40
N ASP A 131 18.71 -14.40 6.66
CA ASP A 131 17.72 -15.37 7.16
C ASP A 131 16.37 -14.70 7.52
N VAL A 132 15.29 -15.48 7.56
CA VAL A 132 13.92 -14.99 7.73
C VAL A 132 13.51 -14.94 9.21
N PHE A 133 13.25 -13.74 9.74
CA PHE A 133 12.80 -13.50 11.13
C PHE A 133 11.62 -12.52 11.17
N ILE A 134 10.45 -12.95 10.69
CA ILE A 134 9.25 -12.10 10.51
C ILE A 134 8.77 -11.51 11.84
N GLY A 135 8.81 -12.28 12.92
CA GLY A 135 8.38 -11.89 14.27
C GLY A 135 9.22 -10.76 14.84
N HIS A 136 10.54 -10.89 14.79
CA HIS A 136 11.45 -9.81 15.18
C HIS A 136 11.32 -8.58 14.27
N ALA A 137 11.14 -8.75 12.96
CA ALA A 137 10.91 -7.64 12.04
C ALA A 137 9.60 -6.90 12.34
N LEU A 138 8.51 -7.63 12.59
CA LEU A 138 7.22 -7.07 12.99
C LEU A 138 7.31 -6.33 14.33
N GLN A 139 8.01 -6.92 15.32
CA GLN A 139 8.26 -6.30 16.61
C GLN A 139 8.99 -4.97 16.45
N TRP A 140 10.10 -4.98 15.72
CA TRP A 140 10.90 -3.78 15.48
C TRP A 140 10.09 -2.70 14.79
N THR A 141 9.29 -3.07 13.77
CA THR A 141 8.43 -2.12 13.05
C THR A 141 7.42 -1.45 13.99
N ILE A 142 6.75 -2.21 14.84
CA ILE A 142 5.79 -1.64 15.81
C ILE A 142 6.51 -0.67 16.76
N ASP A 143 7.62 -1.10 17.35
CA ASP A 143 8.29 -0.36 18.41
C ASP A 143 9.07 0.88 17.89
N ASN A 144 9.54 0.86 16.63
CA ASN A 144 10.39 1.91 16.08
C ASN A 144 9.71 2.78 15.03
N VAL A 145 8.76 2.25 14.25
CA VAL A 145 8.04 3.03 13.23
C VAL A 145 6.74 3.57 13.81
N PHE A 146 5.85 2.70 14.29
CA PHE A 146 4.53 3.15 14.75
C PHE A 146 4.58 3.86 16.10
N VAL A 147 5.25 3.29 17.10
CA VAL A 147 5.27 3.89 18.46
C VAL A 147 6.00 5.24 18.48
N ARG A 148 7.01 5.44 17.63
CA ARG A 148 7.77 6.70 17.56
C ARG A 148 7.09 7.77 16.71
N THR A 149 6.08 7.41 15.93
CA THR A 149 5.38 8.36 15.06
C THR A 149 4.43 9.24 15.86
N PRO A 150 4.56 10.58 15.78
CA PRO A 150 3.65 11.48 16.45
C PRO A 150 2.26 11.45 15.79
N ASN A 151 1.22 11.64 16.61
CA ASN A 151 -0.17 11.69 16.17
C ASN A 151 -0.53 10.48 15.28
N LEU A 152 -0.32 9.28 15.82
CA LEU A 152 -0.60 8.04 15.10
C LEU A 152 -2.06 8.01 14.66
N ARG A 153 -2.29 7.63 13.40
CA ARG A 153 -3.63 7.52 12.85
C ARG A 153 -4.36 6.35 13.49
N LYS A 154 -5.68 6.50 13.56
CA LYS A 154 -6.57 5.47 14.12
C LYS A 154 -6.43 4.14 13.38
N ASN A 155 -6.36 4.20 12.04
CA ASN A 155 -6.15 3.02 11.21
C ASN A 155 -4.65 2.74 11.08
N LYS A 156 -4.21 1.59 11.59
CA LYS A 156 -2.82 1.14 11.53
C LYS A 156 -2.78 -0.15 10.73
N VAL A 157 -2.10 -0.15 9.59
CA VAL A 157 -2.10 -1.26 8.63
C VAL A 157 -0.67 -1.73 8.43
N ILE A 158 -0.46 -3.04 8.47
CA ILE A 158 0.84 -3.66 8.21
C ILE A 158 0.64 -4.66 7.08
N PHE A 159 1.30 -4.45 5.95
CA PHE A 159 1.40 -5.41 4.86
C PHE A 159 2.68 -6.21 5.04
N ILE A 160 2.57 -7.53 5.16
CA ILE A 160 3.71 -8.44 5.24
C ILE A 160 3.75 -9.24 3.94
N ILE A 161 4.84 -9.10 3.19
CA ILE A 161 5.09 -9.80 1.95
C ILE A 161 6.13 -10.88 2.26
N SER A 162 5.71 -12.15 2.26
CA SER A 162 6.53 -13.29 2.69
C SER A 162 6.71 -14.33 1.59
N ALA A 163 7.94 -14.84 1.47
CA ALA A 163 8.31 -15.92 0.55
C ALA A 163 8.41 -17.31 1.24
N GLY A 164 7.93 -17.43 2.48
CA GLY A 164 7.82 -18.71 3.17
C GLY A 164 7.79 -18.62 4.69
N GLU A 165 8.22 -19.68 5.35
CA GLU A 165 8.17 -19.78 6.82
C GLU A 165 9.25 -18.95 7.52
N THR A 166 8.90 -18.40 8.68
CA THR A 166 9.89 -17.82 9.58
C THR A 166 10.86 -18.86 10.15
N ASN A 167 12.04 -18.41 10.57
CA ASN A 167 13.02 -19.28 11.21
C ASN A 167 12.43 -19.94 12.48
N PRO A 168 12.72 -21.22 12.77
CA PRO A 168 12.23 -21.87 13.99
C PRO A 168 12.50 -21.11 15.30
N LEU A 169 13.61 -20.36 15.38
CA LEU A 169 13.95 -19.52 16.53
C LEU A 169 13.01 -18.32 16.71
N ASP A 170 12.23 -17.99 15.68
CA ASP A 170 11.33 -16.83 15.63
C ASP A 170 9.86 -17.19 15.83
N LYS A 171 9.49 -18.47 15.82
CA LYS A 171 8.08 -18.91 15.82
C LYS A 171 7.28 -18.41 17.02
N GLU A 172 7.86 -18.46 18.21
CA GLU A 172 7.21 -17.97 19.44
C GLU A 172 7.08 -16.44 19.42
N VAL A 173 8.11 -15.73 18.94
CA VAL A 173 8.10 -14.28 18.80
C VAL A 173 7.02 -13.86 17.80
N LEU A 174 6.99 -14.46 16.61
CA LEU A 174 5.98 -14.19 15.59
C LEU A 174 4.57 -14.34 16.14
N MET A 175 4.28 -15.45 16.83
CA MET A 175 2.98 -15.71 17.43
C MET A 175 2.59 -14.64 18.47
N ASN A 176 3.48 -14.35 19.42
CA ASN A 176 3.22 -13.41 20.50
C ASN A 176 3.06 -11.97 19.99
N VAL A 177 3.92 -11.57 19.05
CA VAL A 177 3.96 -10.21 18.51
C VAL A 177 2.79 -9.97 17.56
N SER A 178 2.44 -10.93 16.70
CA SER A 178 1.23 -10.88 15.87
C SER A 178 -0.02 -10.70 16.73
N LEU A 179 -0.17 -11.51 17.79
CA LEU A 179 -1.31 -11.42 18.68
C LEU A 179 -1.36 -10.06 19.40
N ARG A 180 -0.22 -9.59 19.91
CA ARG A 180 -0.08 -8.26 20.55
C ARG A 180 -0.48 -7.14 19.59
N ALA A 181 0.02 -7.17 18.36
CA ALA A 181 -0.32 -6.20 17.32
C ALA A 181 -1.82 -6.20 17.02
N LYS A 182 -2.42 -7.36 16.76
CA LYS A 182 -3.86 -7.47 16.52
C LYS A 182 -4.68 -6.93 17.69
N CYS A 183 -4.26 -7.22 18.93
CA CYS A 183 -4.91 -6.70 20.13
C CYS A 183 -4.77 -5.19 20.32
N GLN A 184 -3.66 -4.60 19.85
CA GLN A 184 -3.46 -3.15 19.81
C GLN A 184 -4.19 -2.46 18.65
N GLY A 185 -5.01 -3.20 17.88
CA GLY A 185 -5.82 -2.66 16.78
C GLY A 185 -5.07 -2.50 15.46
N TYR A 186 -3.91 -3.13 15.29
CA TYR A 186 -3.26 -3.21 13.98
C TYR A 186 -4.03 -4.17 13.07
N SER A 187 -4.21 -3.78 11.81
CA SER A 187 -4.70 -4.64 10.74
C SER A 187 -3.51 -5.22 9.97
N ILE A 188 -3.22 -6.50 10.17
CA ILE A 188 -2.13 -7.19 9.47
C ILE A 188 -2.69 -7.87 8.23
N PHE A 189 -2.23 -7.45 7.06
CA PHE A 189 -2.47 -8.08 5.78
C PHE A 189 -1.24 -8.87 5.38
N VAL A 190 -1.41 -10.13 5.02
CA VAL A 190 -0.32 -11.03 4.64
C VAL A 190 -0.48 -11.42 3.17
N PHE A 191 0.57 -11.16 2.43
CA PHE A 191 0.76 -11.64 1.08
C PHE A 191 1.87 -12.69 1.09
N SER A 192 1.52 -13.95 0.82
CA SER A 192 2.48 -15.04 0.71
C SER A 192 2.66 -15.42 -0.75
N PHE A 193 3.89 -15.63 -1.19
CA PHE A 193 4.22 -16.14 -2.51
C PHE A 193 5.27 -17.25 -2.42
N GLY A 194 5.37 -18.04 -3.49
CA GLY A 194 6.36 -19.10 -3.57
C GLY A 194 5.84 -20.48 -3.12
N PRO A 195 6.64 -21.53 -3.34
CA PRO A 195 6.16 -22.91 -3.23
C PRO A 195 6.13 -23.47 -1.81
N ILE A 196 6.80 -22.83 -0.85
CA ILE A 196 6.96 -23.33 0.52
C ILE A 196 6.33 -22.31 1.46
N HIS A 197 5.25 -22.68 2.12
CA HIS A 197 4.58 -21.87 3.12
C HIS A 197 3.95 -22.76 4.19
N ASN A 198 3.65 -22.16 5.34
CA ASN A 198 2.95 -22.81 6.44
C ASN A 198 1.64 -22.08 6.70
N ASP A 199 0.53 -22.71 6.30
CA ASP A 199 -0.81 -22.12 6.42
C ASP A 199 -1.10 -21.67 7.84
N LYS A 200 -0.74 -22.49 8.84
CA LYS A 200 -0.98 -22.16 10.24
C LYS A 200 -0.22 -20.90 10.67
N GLU A 201 1.03 -20.76 10.24
CA GLU A 201 1.84 -19.57 10.53
C GLU A 201 1.25 -18.31 9.87
N LEU A 202 0.81 -18.41 8.61
CA LEU A 202 0.20 -17.31 7.87
C LEU A 202 -1.15 -16.89 8.47
N GLU A 203 -1.99 -17.84 8.87
CA GLU A 203 -3.25 -17.60 9.55
C GLU A 203 -3.04 -16.97 10.94
N GLU A 204 -2.02 -17.40 11.67
CA GLU A 204 -1.65 -16.80 12.95
C GLU A 204 -1.12 -15.37 12.80
N LEU A 205 -0.47 -15.06 11.68
CA LEU A 205 0.05 -13.74 11.36
C LEU A 205 -1.04 -12.75 10.89
N ALA A 206 -1.92 -13.18 10.00
CA ALA A 206 -2.95 -12.32 9.41
C ALA A 206 -4.02 -11.90 10.43
N SER A 207 -4.64 -10.74 10.18
CA SER A 207 -5.85 -10.31 10.87
C SER A 207 -7.10 -11.04 10.36
N HIS A 208 -8.18 -11.01 11.14
CA HIS A 208 -9.46 -11.56 10.73
C HIS A 208 -10.38 -10.49 10.11
N PRO A 209 -11.24 -10.87 9.16
CA PRO A 209 -11.41 -12.22 8.62
C PRO A 209 -10.35 -12.56 7.54
N LEU A 210 -9.93 -13.82 7.47
CA LEU A 210 -8.74 -14.24 6.70
C LEU A 210 -8.89 -14.01 5.20
N ASP A 211 -10.08 -14.21 4.66
CA ASP A 211 -10.46 -13.94 3.27
C ASP A 211 -10.27 -12.48 2.85
N HIS A 212 -10.17 -11.55 3.79
CA HIS A 212 -9.88 -10.13 3.54
C HIS A 212 -8.42 -9.74 3.82
N HIS A 213 -7.63 -10.59 4.49
CA HIS A 213 -6.32 -10.23 5.04
C HIS A 213 -5.20 -11.20 4.68
N LEU A 214 -5.49 -12.31 4.01
CA LEU A 214 -4.51 -13.30 3.61
C LEU A 214 -4.71 -13.62 2.13
N VAL A 215 -3.67 -13.40 1.34
CA VAL A 215 -3.59 -13.86 -0.04
C VAL A 215 -2.37 -14.74 -0.19
N GLN A 216 -2.58 -15.97 -0.63
CA GLN A 216 -1.52 -16.94 -0.91
C GLN A 216 -1.43 -17.13 -2.42
N LEU A 217 -0.28 -16.83 -3.00
CA LEU A 217 0.06 -17.18 -4.37
C LEU A 217 1.03 -18.35 -4.37
N GLY A 218 0.81 -19.29 -5.28
CA GLY A 218 1.75 -20.38 -5.52
C GLY A 218 3.03 -19.88 -6.21
N ARG A 219 3.67 -20.76 -6.99
CA ARG A 219 4.76 -20.34 -7.90
C ARG A 219 4.20 -19.30 -8.86
N THR A 220 4.56 -18.04 -8.65
CA THR A 220 3.97 -16.87 -9.28
C THR A 220 4.16 -16.93 -10.79
N HIS A 221 3.09 -17.29 -11.51
CA HIS A 221 2.95 -16.89 -12.89
C HIS A 221 2.44 -15.43 -12.88
N LYS A 222 3.07 -14.55 -13.68
CA LYS A 222 2.69 -13.13 -13.90
C LYS A 222 1.19 -12.78 -13.88
N PRO A 223 0.22 -13.62 -14.31
CA PRO A 223 -1.21 -13.36 -14.09
C PRO A 223 -1.67 -13.04 -12.66
N ASP A 224 -0.91 -13.39 -11.62
CA ASP A 224 -1.42 -13.30 -10.24
C ASP A 224 -1.18 -11.93 -9.56
N TYR A 225 -0.08 -11.21 -9.84
CA TYR A 225 0.18 -9.91 -9.20
C TYR A 225 -0.86 -8.85 -9.56
N HIS A 226 -1.33 -8.85 -10.82
CA HIS A 226 -2.35 -7.91 -11.28
C HIS A 226 -3.71 -8.13 -10.58
N TYR A 227 -4.04 -9.38 -10.23
CA TYR A 227 -5.21 -9.69 -9.41
C TYR A 227 -5.05 -9.08 -8.02
N ILE A 228 -3.88 -9.26 -7.39
CA ILE A 228 -3.65 -8.76 -6.03
C ILE A 228 -3.66 -7.25 -5.96
N ILE A 229 -3.02 -6.57 -6.92
CA ILE A 229 -3.09 -5.10 -7.01
C ILE A 229 -4.56 -4.66 -6.98
N LYS A 230 -5.43 -5.31 -7.77
CA LYS A 230 -6.87 -5.02 -7.75
C LYS A 230 -7.58 -5.42 -6.46
N PHE A 231 -7.07 -6.39 -5.71
CA PHE A 231 -7.59 -6.81 -4.40
C PHE A 231 -7.20 -5.86 -3.26
N ILE A 232 -6.04 -5.20 -3.33
CA ILE A 232 -5.64 -4.22 -2.30
C ILE A 232 -6.57 -3.00 -2.30
N LYS A 233 -7.04 -2.56 -3.46
CA LYS A 233 -7.96 -1.41 -3.55
C LYS A 233 -9.23 -1.55 -2.69
N PRO A 234 -10.03 -2.63 -2.78
CA PRO A 234 -11.18 -2.83 -1.89
C PRO A 234 -10.77 -3.06 -0.43
N PHE A 235 -9.63 -3.68 -0.15
CA PHE A 235 -9.12 -3.80 1.22
C PHE A 235 -8.86 -2.42 1.86
N VAL A 236 -8.11 -1.54 1.18
CA VAL A 236 -7.86 -0.17 1.64
C VAL A 236 -9.17 0.60 1.82
N HIS A 237 -10.11 0.44 0.89
CA HIS A 237 -11.45 1.02 1.02
C HIS A 237 -12.20 0.52 2.28
N SER A 238 -12.13 -0.79 2.56
CA SER A 238 -12.72 -1.39 3.75
C SER A 238 -12.16 -0.80 5.05
N ILE A 239 -10.86 -0.53 5.11
CA ILE A 239 -10.22 0.16 6.25
C ILE A 239 -10.76 1.59 6.38
N ARG A 240 -10.80 2.36 5.29
CA ARG A 240 -11.30 3.75 5.27
C ARG A 240 -12.75 3.87 5.75
N CYS A 241 -13.58 2.91 5.37
CA CYS A 241 -14.99 2.84 5.74
C CYS A 241 -15.23 2.15 7.09
N ALA A 242 -14.17 1.72 7.78
CA ALA A 242 -14.26 0.97 9.03
C ALA A 242 -15.22 -0.23 8.98
N ILE A 243 -15.27 -0.93 7.83
CA ILE A 243 -16.15 -2.10 7.62
C ILE A 243 -15.79 -3.20 8.62
N ASN A 244 -14.49 -3.44 8.81
CA ASN A 244 -13.97 -4.33 9.84
C ASN A 244 -13.57 -3.54 11.09
N LYS A 245 -13.73 -4.15 12.27
CA LYS A 245 -13.27 -3.60 13.54
C LYS A 245 -11.99 -4.29 13.98
N TYR A 246 -10.99 -3.51 14.39
CA TYR A 246 -9.70 -4.01 14.87
C TYR A 246 -9.48 -3.56 16.33
N PRO A 247 -9.29 -4.49 17.29
CA PRO A 247 -9.43 -5.94 17.15
C PRO A 247 -10.89 -6.38 16.90
N PRO A 248 -11.09 -7.53 16.20
CA PRO A 248 -12.42 -8.11 16.00
C PRO A 248 -13.00 -8.57 17.34
N ALA A 249 -14.34 -8.64 17.41
CA ALA A 249 -15.04 -8.95 18.67
C ALA A 249 -14.60 -10.28 19.29
N GLU A 250 -14.32 -11.28 18.45
CA GLU A 250 -13.86 -12.62 18.83
C GLU A 250 -12.46 -12.61 19.45
N LEU A 251 -11.62 -11.63 19.10
CA LEU A 251 -10.25 -11.52 19.62
C LEU A 251 -10.19 -10.76 20.95
N ARG A 252 -11.17 -9.88 21.24
CA ARG A 252 -11.18 -9.04 22.45
C ARG A 252 -10.98 -9.83 23.75
N PRO A 253 -11.60 -11.01 23.98
CA PRO A 253 -11.36 -11.79 25.19
C PRO A 253 -9.89 -12.24 25.35
N LYS A 254 -9.21 -12.57 24.25
CA LYS A 254 -7.79 -12.95 24.27
C LYS A 254 -6.88 -11.75 24.56
N CYS A 255 -7.32 -10.54 24.21
CA CYS A 255 -6.54 -9.31 24.41
C CYS A 255 -6.51 -8.80 25.85
N VAL A 256 -7.49 -9.16 26.68
CA VAL A 256 -7.57 -8.70 28.08
C VAL A 256 -6.28 -9.05 28.85
N ASN A 257 -5.70 -10.22 28.56
CA ASN A 257 -4.49 -10.70 29.24
C ASN A 257 -3.18 -10.11 28.69
N ILE A 258 -3.23 -9.40 27.56
CA ILE A 258 -2.05 -8.87 26.84
C ILE A 258 -1.91 -7.36 27.09
N THR A 259 -2.96 -6.71 27.60
CA THR A 259 -3.00 -5.25 27.80
C THR A 259 -2.33 -4.81 29.10
N SER A 260 -1.85 -5.74 29.93
CA SER A 260 -0.93 -5.39 31.03
C SER A 260 0.42 -4.99 30.41
N PRO A 261 0.92 -3.77 30.65
CA PRO A 261 2.33 -3.49 30.40
C PRO A 261 3.11 -4.51 31.21
N ASN A 262 3.98 -5.28 30.56
CA ASN A 262 4.90 -6.16 31.26
C ASN A 262 5.72 -5.29 32.24
N PRO A 263 5.64 -5.47 33.57
CA PRO A 263 6.31 -4.60 34.52
C PRO A 263 7.76 -5.01 34.76
N ASP A 264 8.42 -5.64 33.80
CA ASP A 264 9.82 -6.07 33.91
C ASP A 264 10.61 -5.56 32.70
N ASN A 265 10.95 -4.27 32.76
CA ASN A 265 12.25 -3.69 32.42
C ASN A 265 12.21 -2.18 32.66
N VAL A 266 11.89 -1.76 33.89
CA VAL A 266 12.36 -0.46 34.41
C VAL A 266 13.75 -0.71 34.97
N GLY A 267 14.69 -0.94 34.06
CA GLY A 267 16.11 -0.77 34.33
C GLY A 267 16.44 0.67 33.99
N THR A 268 16.62 1.50 35.02
CA THR A 268 17.15 2.85 34.88
C THR A 268 18.57 2.77 34.34
N GLU A 269 18.72 2.79 33.02
CA GLU A 269 19.97 3.15 32.38
C GLU A 269 19.68 4.26 31.37
N ASN A 270 20.30 5.42 31.60
CA ASN A 270 20.37 6.51 30.65
C ASN A 270 21.18 6.04 29.44
N THR A 271 20.57 5.30 28.52
CA THR A 271 21.17 5.01 27.22
C THR A 271 20.76 6.14 26.30
N VAL A 272 21.66 7.11 26.14
CA VAL A 272 21.63 8.05 25.03
C VAL A 272 21.80 7.23 23.75
N PHE A 273 20.69 6.86 23.11
CA PHE A 273 20.72 6.24 21.80
C PHE A 273 20.96 7.34 20.77
N LEU A 274 22.16 7.29 20.19
CA LEU A 274 22.58 8.13 19.07
C LEU A 274 21.60 7.92 17.92
N LEU A 275 20.99 9.02 17.48
CA LEU A 275 20.41 9.12 16.14
C LEU A 275 21.49 8.66 15.14
N PRO A 276 21.19 7.74 14.20
CA PRO A 276 22.02 7.65 13.01
C PRO A 276 22.00 9.02 12.34
N GLU A 277 23.21 9.53 12.13
CA GLU A 277 23.49 10.84 11.56
C GLU A 277 22.68 11.03 10.28
N VAL A 278 22.02 12.18 10.21
CA VAL A 278 21.33 12.70 9.03
C VAL A 278 22.25 12.49 7.83
N TYR A 279 21.82 11.69 6.85
CA TYR A 279 22.49 11.66 5.55
C TYR A 279 22.39 13.07 4.95
N GLU A 280 23.48 13.83 5.02
CA GLU A 280 23.68 14.99 4.16
C GLU A 280 23.77 14.49 2.72
N ILE A 281 22.82 14.92 1.88
CA ILE A 281 22.94 14.78 0.44
C ILE A 281 24.01 15.79 0.02
N GLU A 282 25.24 15.32 -0.21
CA GLU A 282 26.27 16.09 -0.89
C GLU A 282 25.83 16.34 -2.34
N SER A 283 25.28 17.52 -2.60
CA SER A 283 25.16 18.05 -3.96
C SER A 283 26.47 18.73 -4.33
N GLU A 284 27.44 17.96 -4.84
CA GLU A 284 28.61 18.57 -5.49
C GLU A 284 28.35 18.81 -6.99
N ASN A 285 28.30 20.11 -7.29
CA ASN A 285 28.80 20.78 -8.50
C ASN A 285 28.15 20.47 -9.85
N SER A 286 27.06 21.19 -10.15
CA SER A 286 26.85 21.72 -11.50
C SER A 286 27.49 23.11 -11.59
N GLU A 287 28.44 23.23 -12.51
CA GLU A 287 29.22 24.43 -12.79
C GLU A 287 28.36 25.66 -13.07
N ARG A 288 28.86 26.80 -12.57
CA ARG A 288 28.34 28.14 -12.78
C ARG A 288 28.67 28.59 -14.22
N PHE A 289 27.67 28.65 -15.09
CA PHE A 289 27.68 29.55 -16.25
C PHE A 289 26.51 30.52 -16.11
N GLY A 290 26.80 31.79 -16.34
CA GLY A 290 25.93 32.91 -16.00
C GLY A 290 24.91 33.27 -17.08
N GLU A 291 24.35 34.45 -16.81
CA GLU A 291 23.63 35.34 -17.71
C GLU A 291 22.09 35.30 -17.62
N SER A 292 21.60 36.41 -17.06
CA SER A 292 20.32 37.10 -17.20
C SER A 292 19.22 36.44 -18.05
N ASP A 293 18.04 36.26 -17.47
CA ASP A 293 16.88 37.04 -17.93
C ASP A 293 15.72 37.07 -16.90
N SER A 294 15.01 38.19 -16.93
CA SER A 294 13.84 38.58 -16.13
C SER A 294 12.57 37.80 -16.46
N GLN A 295 11.73 37.45 -15.47
CA GLN A 295 10.33 37.94 -15.34
C GLN A 295 9.49 37.23 -14.26
N GLU A 296 8.81 38.09 -13.47
CA GLU A 296 7.45 37.97 -12.92
C GLU A 296 7.09 36.83 -11.96
N HIS A 297 7.31 37.09 -10.66
CA HIS A 297 6.50 36.53 -9.59
C HIS A 297 5.15 37.27 -9.50
N HIS A 298 4.06 36.60 -9.86
CA HIS A 298 2.72 37.04 -9.50
C HIS A 298 2.52 36.86 -7.99
N PHE A 299 2.70 37.97 -7.26
CA PHE A 299 2.39 38.12 -5.85
C PHE A 299 0.88 38.37 -5.71
N LEU A 300 0.12 37.43 -5.14
CA LEU A 300 -1.24 37.71 -4.65
C LEU A 300 -1.24 37.73 -3.13
N VAL A 301 -1.11 38.94 -2.61
CA VAL A 301 -1.49 39.33 -1.25
C VAL A 301 -3.00 39.48 -1.21
N LEU A 302 -3.66 38.85 -0.23
CA LEU A 302 -4.94 39.33 0.27
C LEU A 302 -4.94 39.27 1.80
N GLY A 303 -4.80 40.46 2.40
CA GLY A 303 -5.05 40.69 3.82
C GLY A 303 -6.52 41.02 4.09
N SER A 304 -7.06 40.32 5.10
CA SER A 304 -8.13 40.66 6.07
C SER A 304 -9.21 41.72 5.72
N ASN A 305 -10.49 41.33 5.80
CA ASN A 305 -11.40 41.73 6.91
C ASN A 305 -12.84 41.20 6.77
N HIS A 306 -13.47 41.01 7.94
CA HIS A 306 -14.84 40.56 8.24
C HIS A 306 -15.98 41.06 7.33
N SER A 307 -16.88 40.15 6.93
CA SER A 307 -18.30 40.06 7.41
C SER A 307 -19.14 39.14 6.49
N ASP A 308 -20.14 38.50 7.10
CA ASP A 308 -21.24 37.70 6.53
C ASP A 308 -20.96 36.35 5.83
N GLY A 309 -21.03 35.30 6.66
CA GLY A 309 -22.23 34.45 6.72
C GLY A 309 -22.76 33.83 5.42
N SER A 310 -22.51 32.52 5.28
CA SER A 310 -23.28 31.59 4.44
C SER A 310 -23.08 31.72 2.92
N ARG A 311 -21.96 31.18 2.40
CA ARG A 311 -21.90 30.57 1.05
C ARG A 311 -20.59 29.85 0.66
N THR A 312 -19.69 29.55 1.60
CA THR A 312 -18.32 29.12 1.27
C THR A 312 -18.12 27.63 1.00
N THR A 313 -19.05 26.74 1.39
CA THR A 313 -18.88 25.29 1.15
C THR A 313 -19.25 24.86 -0.27
N ILE A 314 -20.23 25.51 -0.90
CA ILE A 314 -20.62 25.19 -2.28
C ILE A 314 -19.55 25.67 -3.28
N ASP A 315 -18.94 26.84 -3.06
CA ASP A 315 -17.90 27.39 -3.95
C ASP A 315 -16.62 26.53 -3.97
N LEU A 316 -16.23 25.94 -2.84
CA LEU A 316 -15.11 25.01 -2.73
C LEU A 316 -15.38 23.68 -3.45
N ILE A 317 -16.59 23.14 -3.31
CA ILE A 317 -16.99 21.89 -4.00
C ILE A 317 -17.08 22.12 -5.51
N GLN A 318 -17.59 23.27 -5.94
CA GLN A 318 -17.69 23.61 -7.36
C GLN A 318 -16.31 23.85 -7.99
N LYS A 319 -15.37 24.44 -7.24
CA LYS A 319 -13.96 24.56 -7.65
C LYS A 319 -13.24 23.22 -7.70
N LEU A 320 -13.51 22.31 -6.77
CA LEU A 320 -13.01 20.94 -6.82
C LEU A 320 -13.54 20.19 -8.05
N TYR A 321 -14.84 20.33 -8.35
CA TYR A 321 -15.47 19.68 -9.49
C TYR A 321 -14.88 20.15 -10.84
N MET A 322 -14.52 21.44 -10.95
CA MET A 322 -13.85 21.98 -12.14
C MET A 322 -12.40 21.49 -12.31
N LEU A 323 -11.69 21.17 -11.21
CA LEU A 323 -10.33 20.59 -11.25
C LEU A 323 -10.34 19.12 -11.72
N PHE A 324 -11.44 18.39 -11.50
CA PHE A 324 -11.59 17.01 -11.95
C PHE A 324 -12.25 16.88 -13.34
N ALA A 325 -12.86 17.94 -13.88
CA ALA A 325 -13.59 17.90 -15.15
C ALA A 325 -12.74 18.19 -16.40
N THR A 326 -11.47 18.62 -16.28
CA THR A 326 -10.61 18.92 -17.44
C THR A 326 -9.76 17.72 -17.90
N GLY A 327 -10.16 16.50 -17.57
CA GLY A 327 -9.53 15.26 -18.01
C GLY A 327 -10.27 14.56 -19.15
N GLU A 328 -10.82 15.26 -20.13
CA GLU A 328 -11.34 14.63 -21.35
C GLU A 328 -11.41 15.63 -22.51
N LEU A 329 -10.46 15.55 -23.45
CA LEU A 329 -10.66 15.99 -24.84
C LEU A 329 -9.83 15.10 -25.80
N MET A 330 -10.59 14.24 -26.49
CA MET A 330 -10.51 13.90 -27.91
C MET A 330 -9.55 12.79 -28.39
N MET A 331 -10.19 11.69 -28.79
CA MET A 331 -9.80 10.79 -29.88
C MET A 331 -9.39 11.56 -31.14
N ASN A 332 -8.41 11.03 -31.85
CA ASN A 332 -8.36 11.11 -33.31
C ASN A 332 -8.07 9.69 -33.83
N ASP A 333 -9.13 9.02 -34.27
CA ASP A 333 -9.04 7.91 -35.21
C ASP A 333 -8.71 8.49 -36.60
N ASN A 334 -7.72 7.92 -37.27
CA ASN A 334 -7.66 7.94 -38.73
C ASN A 334 -7.10 6.59 -39.19
N GLU A 335 -8.01 5.74 -39.66
CA GLU A 335 -7.70 4.71 -40.64
C GLU A 335 -7.26 5.38 -41.94
N GLU A 336 -6.15 4.91 -42.53
CA GLU A 336 -6.07 4.85 -43.98
C GLU A 336 -5.28 3.61 -44.40
N ALA A 337 -6.00 2.70 -45.04
CA ALA A 337 -5.46 1.55 -45.72
C ALA A 337 -4.90 1.98 -47.08
N HIS A 338 -3.66 1.59 -47.39
CA HIS A 338 -3.24 1.45 -48.78
C HIS A 338 -2.44 0.15 -48.98
N SER A 339 -3.14 -0.76 -49.63
CA SER A 339 -2.66 -1.90 -50.40
C SER A 339 -1.53 -1.47 -51.36
N GLU A 340 -0.43 -2.21 -51.42
CA GLU A 340 0.26 -2.50 -52.68
C GLU A 340 1.01 -3.84 -52.57
N GLU A 341 0.65 -4.72 -53.50
CA GLU A 341 1.16 -6.06 -53.77
C GLU A 341 2.32 -5.97 -54.79
N ILE A 342 2.98 -7.11 -55.08
CA ILE A 342 3.90 -7.39 -56.23
C ILE A 342 5.39 -7.13 -55.88
N THR A 343 6.38 -8.04 -55.95
CA THR A 343 6.56 -9.36 -56.58
C THR A 343 7.73 -10.13 -55.94
N ALA A 344 7.66 -11.46 -56.02
CA ALA A 344 8.79 -12.36 -55.86
C ALA A 344 9.75 -12.33 -57.06
N SER A 345 11.05 -12.57 -56.83
CA SER A 345 11.89 -13.33 -57.75
C SER A 345 12.98 -14.08 -56.99
N GLU A 346 12.91 -15.40 -57.07
CA GLU A 346 14.02 -16.32 -56.88
C GLU A 346 15.18 -15.99 -57.84
N ASN A 347 16.43 -16.22 -57.41
CA ASN A 347 17.34 -17.10 -58.17
C ASN A 347 18.65 -17.42 -57.42
N HIS A 348 18.76 -18.70 -57.09
CA HIS A 348 19.84 -19.61 -57.45
C HIS A 348 21.34 -19.31 -57.15
N LYS A 349 21.90 -20.24 -56.36
CA LYS A 349 23.08 -21.08 -56.65
C LYS A 349 24.50 -20.46 -56.53
N GLN A 350 25.25 -21.03 -55.56
CA GLN A 350 26.35 -21.98 -55.81
C GLN A 350 27.77 -21.59 -55.35
N ARG A 351 28.39 -22.58 -54.67
CA ARG A 351 29.83 -22.87 -54.48
C ARG A 351 30.56 -22.06 -53.40
N ARG A 352 30.98 -22.72 -52.31
CA ARG A 352 32.17 -23.61 -52.13
C ARG A 352 33.48 -22.83 -51.99
N ASN A 353 34.13 -23.14 -50.86
CA ASN A 353 35.55 -23.43 -50.64
C ASN A 353 36.47 -22.35 -50.05
N LYS A 354 37.08 -22.82 -48.93
CA LYS A 354 38.44 -22.60 -48.42
C LYS A 354 38.71 -21.20 -47.86
N GLY A 355 39.26 -21.03 -46.67
CA GLY A 355 39.95 -21.96 -45.78
C GLY A 355 41.09 -21.20 -45.12
N ASN A 356 41.12 -21.21 -43.79
CA ASN A 356 42.27 -21.50 -42.93
C ASN A 356 41.83 -21.39 -41.47
#